data_AF-A0A256EZE8-F1
#
_entry.id   AF-A0A256EZE8-F1
#
_cell.length_a   1.000
_cell.length_b   1.000
_cell.length_c   1.000
_cell.angle_alpha   90.00
_cell.angle_beta   90.00
_cell.angle_gamma   90.00
#
_symmetry.space_group_name_H-M   'P 1'
#
loop_
_entity.id
_entity.type
_entity.pdbx_description
1 polymer ?
#
loop_
_entity_poly.entity_id
_entity_poly.type
_entity_poly.pdbx_seq_one_letter_code
_entity_poly.pdbx_strand_id
1 'polypeptide(L)'
;MLTPEDGRTDGNKLSYLQQPDGFRPFDPELFDVLTYAAGQPDRRRLQEIEDIGAIPQAKYFNELLPDDIAGRQIFMDRCTSALGHTDLIFFDPDNGLEVSLRKGRKNSSKYLYLDEVAEFYGMGKSLLIYQHFPRIERKAFLAQRSEQLRASAPGCSMWAFTTAHVVFFLILHPRSPDRLRLAAEAAAHRWEPRFIKAEYLEDKTLTGDN
;
A
#
# COMPACT_ATOMS: atom_id res chain seq x y z
N MET A 1 0.97 6.48 5.74
CA MET A 1 -0.06 7.40 6.28
C MET A 1 0.03 7.34 7.80
N LEU A 2 0.79 8.24 8.42
CA LEU A 2 1.11 8.10 9.85
C LEU A 2 -0.10 8.48 10.72
N THR A 3 -0.50 7.58 11.61
CA THR A 3 -1.58 7.82 12.58
C THR A 3 -1.01 8.09 13.97
N PRO A 4 -1.73 8.82 14.85
CA PRO A 4 -1.31 8.97 16.24
C PRO A 4 -1.23 7.62 16.95
N GLU A 5 -0.25 7.47 17.85
CA GLU A 5 -0.16 6.29 18.72
C GLU A 5 -1.48 6.08 19.49
N ASP A 6 -2.06 4.88 19.38
CA ASP A 6 -3.33 4.54 20.02
C ASP A 6 -3.16 3.71 21.30
N GLY A 7 -1.90 3.58 21.77
CA GLY A 7 -1.51 2.84 22.97
C GLY A 7 -1.65 1.33 22.85
N ARG A 8 -1.97 0.81 21.66
CA ARG A 8 -2.06 -0.63 21.41
C ARG A 8 -0.70 -1.20 21.03
N THR A 9 -0.47 -2.46 21.39
CA THR A 9 0.73 -3.22 21.01
C THR A 9 0.60 -3.89 19.63
N ASP A 10 -0.51 -3.64 18.92
CA ASP A 10 -0.80 -4.19 17.60
C ASP A 10 0.16 -3.56 16.58
N GLY A 11 1.23 -4.28 16.22
CA GLY A 11 2.26 -3.79 15.29
C GLY A 11 3.65 -4.39 15.51
N ASN A 12 3.94 -4.89 16.72
CA ASN A 12 5.26 -5.41 17.11
C ASN A 12 5.54 -6.85 16.65
N LYS A 13 5.15 -7.21 15.42
CA LYS A 13 5.42 -8.53 14.83
C LYS A 13 6.82 -8.58 14.23
N LEU A 14 7.84 -8.53 15.09
CA LEU A 14 9.26 -8.53 14.69
C LEU A 14 9.94 -9.91 14.81
N SER A 15 9.19 -10.96 15.15
CA SER A 15 9.73 -12.31 15.37
C SER A 15 10.35 -12.94 14.12
N TYR A 16 10.01 -12.46 12.92
CA TYR A 16 10.64 -12.90 11.67
C TYR A 16 12.12 -12.49 11.59
N LEU A 17 12.52 -11.39 12.24
CA LEU A 17 13.92 -10.95 12.31
C LEU A 17 14.81 -11.91 13.13
N GLN A 18 14.19 -12.78 13.95
CA GLN A 18 14.90 -13.82 14.69
C GLN A 18 15.01 -15.14 13.90
N GLN A 19 14.57 -15.16 12.64
CA GLN A 19 14.56 -16.33 11.76
C GLN A 19 15.30 -16.00 10.44
N PRO A 20 16.60 -15.66 10.49
CA PRO A 20 17.34 -15.22 9.31
C PRO A 20 17.33 -16.25 8.19
N ASP A 21 17.47 -17.55 8.49
CA ASP A 21 17.44 -18.62 7.49
C ASP A 21 16.09 -18.71 6.76
N GLY A 22 15.00 -18.28 7.40
CA GLY A 22 13.65 -18.31 6.84
C GLY A 22 13.27 -17.08 6.04
N PHE A 23 13.84 -15.90 6.36
CA PHE A 23 13.38 -14.62 5.79
C PHE A 23 14.45 -13.81 5.08
N ARG A 24 15.71 -13.85 5.54
CA ARG A 24 16.81 -13.09 4.93
C ARG A 24 17.04 -13.45 3.45
N PRO A 25 16.87 -14.71 2.98
CA PRO A 25 17.02 -15.05 1.57
C PRO A 25 16.06 -14.33 0.60
N PHE A 26 14.92 -13.81 1.06
CA PHE A 26 13.97 -13.12 0.18
C PHE A 26 14.44 -11.74 -0.27
N ASP A 27 15.08 -11.02 0.64
CA ASP A 27 15.70 -9.72 0.43
C ASP A 27 16.74 -9.45 1.53
N PRO A 28 18.01 -9.84 1.33
CA PRO A 28 19.03 -9.72 2.37
C PRO A 28 19.30 -8.28 2.79
N GLU A 29 19.27 -7.34 1.84
CA GLU A 29 19.53 -5.93 2.10
C GLU A 29 18.40 -5.33 2.96
N LEU A 30 17.14 -5.54 2.54
CA LEU A 30 15.99 -5.08 3.33
C LEU A 30 15.93 -5.75 4.71
N PHE A 31 16.24 -7.04 4.80
CA PHE A 31 16.24 -7.75 6.09
C PHE A 31 17.26 -7.15 7.06
N ASP A 32 18.47 -6.83 6.59
CA ASP A 32 19.52 -6.25 7.42
C ASP A 32 19.14 -4.81 7.86
N VAL A 33 18.54 -4.01 6.97
CA VAL A 33 18.00 -2.68 7.30
C VAL A 33 16.91 -2.77 8.38
N LEU A 34 15.95 -3.69 8.23
CA LEU A 34 14.88 -3.89 9.21
C LEU A 34 15.42 -4.39 10.55
N THR A 35 16.45 -5.25 10.53
CA THR A 35 17.13 -5.74 11.75
C THR A 35 17.79 -4.58 12.50
N TYR A 36 18.50 -3.71 11.79
CA TYR A 36 19.12 -2.53 12.38
C TYR A 36 18.06 -1.56 12.96
N ALA A 37 17.03 -1.23 12.17
CA ALA A 37 15.97 -0.31 12.59
C ALA A 37 15.20 -0.84 13.80
N ALA A 38 14.93 -2.15 13.89
CA ALA A 38 14.24 -2.76 15.03
C ALA A 38 14.99 -2.57 16.36
N GLY A 39 16.32 -2.47 16.33
CA GLY A 39 17.16 -2.18 17.50
C GLY A 39 17.05 -0.73 17.99
N GLN A 40 16.48 0.18 17.20
CA GLN A 40 16.32 1.59 17.56
C GLN A 40 15.02 1.85 18.36
N PRO A 41 14.94 2.92 19.16
CA PRO A 41 13.71 3.35 19.81
C PRO A 41 12.60 3.66 18.80
N ASP A 42 11.34 3.37 19.13
CA ASP A 42 10.18 3.47 18.21
C ASP A 42 10.12 4.78 17.41
N ARG A 43 10.33 5.93 18.06
CA ARG A 43 10.29 7.26 17.41
C ARG A 43 11.37 7.47 16.35
N ARG A 44 12.45 6.68 16.37
CA ARG A 44 13.55 6.76 15.40
C ARG A 44 13.43 5.71 14.30
N ARG A 45 12.64 4.65 14.47
CA ARG A 45 12.61 3.54 13.50
C ARG A 45 12.19 3.97 12.10
N LEU A 46 11.15 4.80 11.99
CA LEU A 46 10.70 5.31 10.68
C LEU A 46 11.76 6.22 10.06
N GLN A 47 12.28 7.18 10.82
CA GLN A 47 13.33 8.08 10.35
C GLN A 47 14.57 7.32 9.87
N GLU A 48 14.99 6.27 10.60
CA GLU A 48 16.15 5.46 10.23
C GLU A 48 15.91 4.66 8.93
N ILE A 49 14.70 4.13 8.73
CA ILE A 49 14.31 3.46 7.48
C ILE A 49 14.38 4.44 6.29
N GLU A 50 13.96 5.69 6.50
CA GLU A 50 14.05 6.76 5.50
C GLU A 50 15.50 7.17 5.22
N ASP A 51 16.27 7.42 6.27
CA ASP A 51 17.65 7.92 6.21
C ASP A 51 18.61 6.90 5.56
N ILE A 52 18.38 5.61 5.81
CA ILE A 52 19.15 4.52 5.20
C ILE A 52 18.74 4.33 3.73
N GLY A 53 17.61 4.92 3.29
CA GLY A 53 17.14 4.80 1.92
C GLY A 53 16.69 3.38 1.59
N ALA A 54 15.96 2.73 2.50
CA ALA A 54 15.52 1.33 2.39
C ALA A 54 14.84 1.01 1.05
N ILE A 55 14.19 2.01 0.45
CA ILE A 55 13.75 1.95 -0.94
C ILE A 55 14.53 3.02 -1.72
N PRO A 56 15.43 2.62 -2.63
CA PRO A 56 16.25 3.57 -3.38
C PRO A 56 15.39 4.59 -4.13
N GLN A 57 15.74 5.87 -3.98
CA GLN A 57 15.07 7.01 -4.63
C GLN A 57 13.59 7.21 -4.24
N ALA A 58 13.10 6.52 -3.21
CA ALA A 58 11.77 6.77 -2.68
C ALA A 58 11.70 8.15 -2.03
N LYS A 59 10.53 8.80 -2.19
CA LYS A 59 10.15 9.95 -1.37
C LYS A 59 9.21 9.46 -0.28
N TYR A 60 9.53 9.81 0.95
CA TYR A 60 8.73 9.46 2.12
C TYR A 60 7.86 10.66 2.53
N PHE A 61 6.65 10.38 3.00
CA PHE A 61 5.71 11.39 3.49
C PHE A 61 5.08 10.91 4.79
N ASN A 62 5.73 11.22 5.90
CA ASN A 62 5.41 10.71 7.24
C ASN A 62 4.86 11.79 8.18
N GLU A 63 4.20 12.81 7.63
CA GLU A 63 3.38 13.72 8.44
C GLU A 63 2.20 12.96 9.08
N LEU A 64 1.74 13.43 10.24
CA LEU A 64 0.56 12.88 10.89
C LEU A 64 -0.69 13.20 10.06
N LEU A 65 -1.49 12.17 9.78
CA LEU A 65 -2.76 12.30 9.09
C LEU A 65 -3.88 12.57 10.11
N PRO A 66 -4.50 13.76 10.10
CA PRO A 66 -5.59 14.06 11.01
C PRO A 66 -6.90 13.41 10.59
N ASP A 67 -7.78 13.22 11.58
CA ASP A 67 -9.12 12.66 11.35
C ASP A 67 -10.08 13.68 10.73
N ASP A 68 -9.96 14.97 11.08
CA ASP A 68 -10.90 15.99 10.64
C ASP A 68 -10.74 16.32 9.15
N ILE A 69 -11.84 16.77 8.53
CA ILE A 69 -11.91 16.95 7.07
C ILE A 69 -10.93 18.04 6.60
N ALA A 70 -10.84 19.16 7.32
CA ALA A 70 -10.03 20.30 6.88
C ALA A 70 -8.53 19.97 6.98
N GLY A 71 -8.10 19.40 8.10
CA GLY A 71 -6.73 18.94 8.28
C GLY A 71 -6.35 17.85 7.29
N ARG A 72 -7.26 16.91 7.01
CA ARG A 72 -7.02 15.83 6.05
C ARG A 72 -6.86 16.36 4.63
N GLN A 73 -7.68 17.34 4.23
CA GLN A 73 -7.52 17.98 2.92
C GLN A 73 -6.15 18.63 2.79
N ILE A 74 -5.72 19.41 3.79
CA ILE A 74 -4.39 20.04 3.82
C ILE A 74 -3.28 18.99 3.72
N PHE A 75 -3.43 17.85 4.41
CA PHE A 75 -2.50 16.73 4.33
C PHE A 75 -2.43 16.16 2.90
N MET A 76 -3.57 15.91 2.26
CA MET A 76 -3.60 15.37 0.89
C MET A 76 -3.02 16.35 -0.15
N ASP A 77 -3.29 17.65 -0.01
CA ASP A 77 -2.70 18.68 -0.88
C ASP A 77 -1.16 18.71 -0.78
N ARG A 78 -0.63 18.52 0.43
CA ARG A 78 0.82 18.40 0.68
C ARG A 78 1.40 17.12 0.09
N CYS A 79 0.72 15.98 0.26
CA CYS A 79 1.09 14.72 -0.39
C CYS A 79 1.22 14.90 -1.90
N THR A 80 0.20 15.49 -2.54
CA THR A 80 0.18 15.77 -3.98
C THR A 80 1.38 16.62 -4.40
N SER A 81 1.69 17.67 -3.63
CA SER A 81 2.83 18.54 -3.92
C SER A 81 4.17 17.82 -3.77
N ALA A 82 4.37 17.05 -2.70
CA ALA A 82 5.62 16.35 -2.41
C ALA A 82 5.89 15.18 -3.38
N LEU A 83 4.82 14.45 -3.74
CA LEU A 83 4.86 13.24 -4.56
C LEU A 83 4.55 13.52 -6.04
N GLY A 84 4.38 14.77 -6.45
CA GLY A 84 3.95 15.16 -7.79
C GLY A 84 4.84 14.66 -8.94
N HIS A 85 6.10 14.30 -8.67
CA HIS A 85 7.05 13.76 -9.66
C HIS A 85 7.23 12.24 -9.63
N THR A 86 6.52 11.52 -8.77
CA THR A 86 6.61 10.05 -8.73
C THR A 86 5.64 9.41 -9.73
N ASP A 87 6.00 8.24 -10.24
CA ASP A 87 5.11 7.45 -11.11
C ASP A 87 4.17 6.53 -10.31
N LEU A 88 4.65 6.06 -9.16
CA LEU A 88 3.97 5.14 -8.25
C LEU A 88 3.90 5.77 -6.86
N ILE A 89 2.72 5.71 -6.24
CA ILE A 89 2.49 6.13 -4.86
C ILE A 89 2.06 4.90 -4.06
N PHE A 90 2.75 4.64 -2.95
CA PHE A 90 2.38 3.58 -2.02
C PHE A 90 1.57 4.15 -0.85
N PHE A 91 0.32 3.71 -0.73
CA PHE A 91 -0.54 3.99 0.41
C PHE A 91 -0.54 2.80 1.37
N ASP A 92 -0.07 3.08 2.59
CA ASP A 92 -0.06 2.16 3.71
C ASP A 92 -0.94 2.70 4.87
N PRO A 93 -2.27 2.54 4.77
CA PRO A 93 -3.18 2.83 5.89
C PRO A 93 -3.24 1.65 6.86
N ASP A 94 -3.33 1.93 8.16
CA ASP A 94 -3.39 0.91 9.23
C ASP A 94 -4.39 -0.23 8.95
N ASN A 95 -5.60 0.10 8.45
CA ASN A 95 -6.68 -0.87 8.25
C ASN A 95 -7.01 -1.17 6.78
N GLY A 96 -6.41 -0.46 5.83
CA GLY A 96 -6.76 -0.56 4.41
C GLY A 96 -7.72 0.51 3.90
N LEU A 97 -8.50 0.16 2.88
CA LEU A 97 -9.51 1.00 2.26
C LEU A 97 -10.71 1.25 3.18
N GLU A 98 -11.39 2.36 2.94
CA GLU A 98 -12.60 2.78 3.63
C GLU A 98 -13.63 1.65 3.80
N VAL A 99 -14.35 1.77 4.92
CA VAL A 99 -15.49 0.95 5.32
C VAL A 99 -16.65 1.90 5.62
N SER A 100 -17.65 1.47 6.39
CA SER A 100 -18.77 2.34 6.78
C SER A 100 -18.39 3.55 7.65
N LEU A 101 -17.12 3.66 8.11
CA LEU A 101 -16.65 4.81 8.88
C LEU A 101 -16.45 6.02 7.97
N ARG A 102 -17.31 7.03 8.15
CA ARG A 102 -17.23 8.28 7.38
C ARG A 102 -15.92 9.05 7.66
N LYS A 103 -15.32 9.59 6.59
CA LYS A 103 -14.22 10.56 6.64
C LYS A 103 -14.55 11.74 7.54
N GLY A 104 -13.60 12.26 8.31
CA GLY A 104 -13.85 13.34 9.27
C GLY A 104 -14.20 12.85 10.68
N ARG A 105 -14.38 11.54 10.87
CA ARG A 105 -14.71 10.95 12.18
C ARG A 105 -13.45 10.42 12.85
N LYS A 106 -13.53 10.26 14.18
CA LYS A 106 -12.46 9.66 14.98
C LYS A 106 -12.03 8.32 14.37
N ASN A 107 -10.72 8.12 14.23
CA ASN A 107 -10.05 6.96 13.60
C ASN A 107 -10.23 6.84 12.09
N SER A 108 -10.74 7.87 11.40
CA SER A 108 -10.82 7.85 9.93
C SER A 108 -9.44 7.89 9.29
N SER A 109 -8.42 8.49 9.93
CA SER A 109 -7.00 8.46 9.53
C SER A 109 -6.43 7.05 9.31
N LYS A 110 -7.03 6.01 9.90
CA LYS A 110 -6.64 4.61 9.73
C LYS A 110 -7.03 3.99 8.39
N TYR A 111 -7.78 4.73 7.56
CA TYR A 111 -8.31 4.26 6.29
C TYR A 111 -7.93 5.20 5.14
N LEU A 112 -7.72 4.62 3.96
CA LEU A 112 -7.66 5.33 2.69
C LEU A 112 -9.05 5.35 2.05
N TYR A 113 -9.53 6.52 1.67
CA TYR A 113 -10.87 6.68 1.10
C TYR A 113 -10.85 6.58 -0.43
N LEU A 114 -11.95 6.11 -1.04
CA LEU A 114 -12.00 5.85 -2.48
C LEU A 114 -11.97 7.15 -3.31
N ASP A 115 -12.46 8.26 -2.77
CA ASP A 115 -12.30 9.57 -3.38
C ASP A 115 -10.83 10.05 -3.38
N GLU A 116 -10.06 9.72 -2.34
CA GLU A 116 -8.60 9.97 -2.30
C GLU A 116 -7.88 9.11 -3.35
N VAL A 117 -8.27 7.83 -3.48
CA VAL A 117 -7.77 6.96 -4.56
C VAL A 117 -8.04 7.57 -5.93
N ALA A 118 -9.28 8.02 -6.17
CA ALA A 118 -9.68 8.62 -7.43
C ALA A 118 -8.93 9.93 -7.73
N GLU A 119 -8.68 10.75 -6.71
CA GLU A 119 -7.94 12.00 -6.83
C GLU A 119 -6.49 11.75 -7.30
N PHE A 120 -5.73 10.92 -6.61
CA PHE A 120 -4.35 10.62 -7.00
C PHE A 120 -4.27 9.89 -8.34
N TYR A 121 -5.20 8.95 -8.61
CA TYR A 121 -5.26 8.29 -9.90
C TYR A 121 -5.59 9.28 -11.04
N GLY A 122 -6.52 10.21 -10.82
CA GLY A 122 -6.89 11.26 -11.77
C GLY A 122 -5.74 12.19 -12.14
N MET A 123 -4.77 12.35 -11.24
CA MET A 123 -3.50 13.06 -11.51
C MET A 123 -2.53 12.26 -12.39
N GLY A 124 -2.90 11.06 -12.83
CA GLY A 124 -2.09 10.18 -13.67
C GLY A 124 -1.13 9.27 -12.91
N LYS A 125 -1.32 9.10 -11.60
CA LYS A 125 -0.45 8.27 -10.75
C LYS A 125 -0.87 6.81 -10.77
N SER A 126 0.12 5.91 -10.78
CA SER A 126 -0.09 4.53 -10.37
C SER A 126 -0.08 4.43 -8.86
N LEU A 127 -0.86 3.50 -8.31
CA LEU A 127 -1.07 3.34 -6.88
C LEU A 127 -0.72 1.91 -6.44
N LEU A 128 0.02 1.78 -5.34
CA LEU A 128 0.13 0.54 -4.58
C LEU A 128 -0.62 0.76 -3.26
N ILE A 129 -1.58 -0.11 -2.93
CA ILE A 129 -2.46 0.09 -1.78
C ILE A 129 -2.41 -1.14 -0.88
N TYR A 130 -2.02 -0.94 0.37
CA TYR A 130 -2.09 -1.96 1.42
C TYR A 130 -3.53 -2.18 1.89
N GLN A 131 -3.91 -3.44 2.12
CA GLN A 131 -5.22 -3.81 2.65
C GLN A 131 -5.15 -5.08 3.51
N HIS A 132 -5.64 -4.99 4.75
CA HIS A 132 -5.87 -6.17 5.58
C HIS A 132 -7.02 -7.03 5.07
N PHE A 133 -6.88 -8.36 5.14
CA PHE A 133 -8.02 -9.25 4.96
C PHE A 133 -8.96 -9.21 6.18
N PRO A 134 -10.26 -8.92 5.98
CA PRO A 134 -11.26 -9.15 7.01
C PRO A 134 -11.57 -10.65 7.13
N ARG A 135 -12.35 -11.02 8.14
CA ARG A 135 -12.80 -12.41 8.37
C ARG A 135 -13.96 -12.80 7.45
N ILE A 136 -13.72 -12.72 6.14
CA ILE A 136 -14.67 -13.15 5.10
C ILE A 136 -13.94 -13.97 4.04
N GLU A 137 -14.69 -14.54 3.09
CA GLU A 137 -14.12 -15.31 1.98
C GLU A 137 -13.22 -14.41 1.09
N ARG A 138 -11.98 -14.85 0.84
CA ARG A 138 -10.94 -14.01 0.22
C ARG A 138 -11.27 -13.66 -1.22
N LYS A 139 -11.78 -14.60 -2.01
CA LYS A 139 -12.09 -14.35 -3.43
C LYS A 139 -13.21 -13.33 -3.58
N ALA A 140 -14.26 -13.42 -2.76
CA ALA A 140 -15.34 -12.45 -2.71
C ALA A 140 -14.83 -11.06 -2.28
N PHE A 141 -13.96 -11.01 -1.26
CA PHE A 141 -13.34 -9.75 -0.82
C PHE A 141 -12.50 -9.09 -1.92
N LEU A 142 -11.64 -9.87 -2.58
CA LEU A 142 -10.80 -9.38 -3.68
C LEU A 142 -11.66 -8.89 -4.85
N ALA A 143 -12.70 -9.64 -5.23
CA ALA A 143 -13.62 -9.23 -6.29
C ALA A 143 -14.29 -7.90 -5.96
N GLN A 144 -14.88 -7.78 -4.76
CA GLN A 144 -15.54 -6.56 -4.31
C GLN A 144 -14.59 -5.35 -4.29
N ARG A 145 -13.39 -5.50 -3.69
CA ARG A 145 -12.42 -4.40 -3.62
C ARG A 145 -11.88 -4.03 -4.99
N SER A 146 -11.65 -5.01 -5.88
CA SER A 146 -11.21 -4.73 -7.25
C SER A 146 -12.23 -3.92 -8.04
N GLU A 147 -13.53 -4.21 -7.87
CA GLU A 147 -14.61 -3.46 -8.52
C GLU A 147 -14.68 -2.01 -8.02
N GLN A 148 -14.62 -1.80 -6.70
CA GLN A 148 -14.58 -0.47 -6.09
C GLN A 148 -13.37 0.35 -6.56
N LEU A 149 -12.20 -0.29 -6.62
CA LEU A 149 -10.98 0.34 -7.09
C LEU A 149 -11.06 0.67 -8.58
N ARG A 150 -11.61 -0.20 -9.45
CA ARG A 150 -11.82 0.13 -10.87
C ARG A 150 -12.78 1.29 -11.09
N ALA A 151 -13.83 1.38 -10.28
CA ALA A 151 -14.74 2.53 -10.32
C ALA A 151 -14.02 3.85 -9.99
N SER A 152 -13.02 3.80 -9.09
CA SER A 152 -12.20 4.95 -8.70
C SER A 152 -11.01 5.18 -9.64
N ALA A 153 -10.59 4.14 -10.36
CA ALA A 153 -9.42 4.13 -11.24
C ALA A 153 -9.77 3.50 -12.61
N PRO A 154 -10.56 4.18 -13.44
CA PRO A 154 -11.04 3.62 -14.70
C PRO A 154 -9.89 3.33 -15.68
N GLY A 155 -10.00 2.22 -16.40
CA GLY A 155 -9.04 1.78 -17.40
C GLY A 155 -7.71 1.28 -16.83
N CYS A 156 -7.58 1.10 -15.51
CA CYS A 156 -6.35 0.63 -14.92
C CYS A 156 -6.05 -0.84 -15.25
N SER A 157 -4.76 -1.18 -15.27
CA SER A 157 -4.32 -2.57 -15.09
C SER A 157 -4.13 -2.83 -13.60
N MET A 158 -4.58 -3.99 -13.11
CA MET A 158 -4.60 -4.27 -11.67
C MET A 158 -3.99 -5.62 -11.31
N TRP A 159 -3.13 -5.65 -10.30
CA TRP A 159 -2.61 -6.86 -9.68
C TRP A 159 -2.97 -6.91 -8.20
N ALA A 160 -3.21 -8.11 -7.69
CA ALA A 160 -3.29 -8.39 -6.26
C ALA A 160 -2.09 -9.25 -5.82
N PHE A 161 -1.30 -8.74 -4.88
CA PHE A 161 -0.22 -9.48 -4.22
C PHE A 161 -0.68 -9.87 -2.82
N THR A 162 -0.95 -11.15 -2.61
CA THR A 162 -1.62 -11.66 -1.42
C THR A 162 -0.66 -12.45 -0.53
N THR A 163 -0.82 -12.28 0.78
CA THR A 163 -0.17 -13.09 1.82
C THR A 163 -1.25 -13.77 2.69
N ALA A 164 -0.84 -14.31 3.84
CA ALA A 164 -1.79 -14.87 4.80
C ALA A 164 -2.76 -13.83 5.40
N HIS A 165 -2.36 -12.56 5.50
CA HIS A 165 -3.10 -11.55 6.28
C HIS A 165 -3.45 -10.28 5.53
N VAL A 166 -2.79 -10.03 4.39
CA VAL A 166 -2.92 -8.79 3.65
C VAL A 166 -2.95 -9.04 2.15
N VAL A 167 -3.47 -8.07 1.42
CA VAL A 167 -3.33 -7.92 -0.03
C VAL A 167 -2.78 -6.53 -0.33
N PHE A 168 -1.85 -6.46 -1.27
CA PHE A 168 -1.46 -5.22 -1.91
C PHE A 168 -2.11 -5.13 -3.28
N PHE A 169 -2.90 -4.09 -3.51
CA PHE A 169 -3.46 -3.80 -4.83
C PHE A 169 -2.51 -2.85 -5.56
N LEU A 170 -1.93 -3.32 -6.66
CA LEU A 170 -1.20 -2.47 -7.59
C LEU A 170 -2.15 -2.06 -8.72
N ILE A 171 -2.37 -0.77 -8.86
CA ILE A 171 -3.24 -0.12 -9.84
C ILE A 171 -2.34 0.71 -10.75
N LEU A 172 -2.16 0.25 -11.99
CA LEU A 172 -1.37 0.97 -12.97
C LEU A 172 -2.24 1.86 -13.83
N HIS A 173 -1.91 3.15 -13.85
CA HIS A 173 -2.53 4.12 -14.74
C HIS A 173 -2.07 3.86 -16.20
N PRO A 174 -2.94 3.94 -17.23
CA PRO A 174 -2.57 3.65 -18.63
C PRO A 174 -1.39 4.45 -19.19
N ARG A 175 -1.18 5.66 -18.69
CA ARG A 175 -0.06 6.54 -19.03
C ARG A 175 1.25 6.24 -18.29
N SER A 176 1.27 5.22 -17.44
CA SER A 176 2.46 4.87 -16.67
C SER A 176 3.58 4.36 -17.56
N PRO A 177 4.84 4.58 -17.19
CA PRO A 177 5.95 4.07 -17.97
C PRO A 177 5.96 2.53 -17.93
N ASP A 178 6.29 1.90 -19.06
CA ASP A 178 6.31 0.43 -19.22
C ASP A 178 7.10 -0.30 -18.14
N ARG A 179 8.13 0.36 -17.58
CA ARG A 179 8.93 -0.17 -16.47
C ARG A 179 8.09 -0.61 -15.27
N LEU A 180 6.96 0.05 -14.98
CA LEU A 180 6.08 -0.33 -13.87
C LEU A 180 5.33 -1.64 -14.15
N ARG A 181 4.83 -1.82 -15.38
CA ARG A 181 4.20 -3.08 -15.79
C ARG A 181 5.20 -4.23 -15.78
N LEU A 182 6.39 -4.01 -16.35
CA LEU A 182 7.47 -5.02 -16.34
C LEU A 182 7.89 -5.38 -14.90
N ALA A 183 7.96 -4.40 -14.00
CA ALA A 183 8.25 -4.64 -12.59
C ALA A 183 7.14 -5.44 -11.89
N ALA A 184 5.86 -5.15 -12.18
CA ALA A 184 4.73 -5.91 -11.66
C ALA A 184 4.76 -7.37 -12.11
N GLU A 185 5.03 -7.60 -13.40
CA GLU A 185 5.17 -8.95 -13.99
C GLU A 185 6.35 -9.70 -13.38
N ALA A 186 7.51 -9.05 -13.21
CA ALA A 186 8.66 -9.64 -12.56
C ALA A 186 8.37 -9.98 -11.08
N ALA A 187 7.74 -9.07 -10.34
CA ALA A 187 7.35 -9.30 -8.95
C ALA A 187 6.37 -10.46 -8.81
N ALA A 188 5.45 -10.63 -9.78
CA ALA A 188 4.46 -11.70 -9.76
C ALA A 188 5.08 -13.11 -9.84
N HIS A 189 6.30 -13.23 -10.35
CA HIS A 189 7.02 -14.50 -10.51
C HIS A 189 8.26 -14.61 -9.62
N ARG A 190 8.59 -13.56 -8.85
CA ARG A 190 9.81 -13.50 -8.05
C ARG A 190 9.81 -14.47 -6.88
N TRP A 191 8.65 -14.69 -6.26
CA TRP A 191 8.54 -15.48 -5.04
C TRP A 191 7.57 -16.65 -5.21
N GLU A 192 7.78 -17.69 -4.42
CA GLU A 192 6.86 -18.80 -4.38
C GLU A 192 5.48 -18.36 -3.84
N PRO A 193 4.37 -18.90 -4.38
CA PRO A 193 3.02 -18.51 -3.96
C PRO A 193 2.71 -18.72 -2.48
N ARG A 194 3.47 -19.55 -1.77
CA ARG A 194 3.35 -19.72 -0.32
C ARG A 194 3.79 -18.48 0.47
N PHE A 195 4.67 -17.66 -0.11
CA PHE A 195 5.15 -16.41 0.49
C PHE A 195 4.29 -15.24 0.01
N ILE A 196 4.29 -14.98 -1.30
CA ILE A 196 3.45 -13.96 -1.94
C ILE A 196 2.81 -14.61 -3.17
N LYS A 197 1.48 -14.68 -3.18
CA LYS A 197 0.72 -15.08 -4.36
C LYS A 197 0.31 -13.82 -5.12
N ALA A 198 0.78 -13.69 -6.35
CA ALA A 198 0.36 -12.63 -7.26
C ALA A 198 -0.75 -13.12 -8.21
N GLU A 199 -1.69 -12.23 -8.52
CA GLU A 199 -2.77 -12.48 -9.47
C GLU A 199 -3.04 -11.21 -10.27
N TYR A 200 -3.04 -11.31 -11.60
CA TYR A 200 -3.54 -10.24 -12.45
C TYR A 200 -5.07 -10.25 -12.42
N LEU A 201 -5.67 -9.12 -12.07
CA LEU A 201 -7.12 -8.99 -11.97
C LEU A 201 -7.66 -8.45 -13.29
N GLU A 202 -8.12 -9.36 -14.15
CA GLU A 202 -8.73 -9.02 -15.43
C GLU A 202 -9.98 -8.14 -15.27
N ASP A 203 -10.09 -7.13 -16.13
CA ASP A 203 -11.30 -6.33 -16.23
C ASP A 203 -12.33 -7.06 -17.08
N LYS A 204 -13.30 -7.67 -16.40
CA LYS A 204 -14.38 -8.41 -17.06
C LYS A 204 -15.31 -7.53 -17.90
N THR A 205 -15.28 -6.21 -17.69
CA THR A 205 -16.06 -5.27 -18.51
C THR A 205 -15.46 -5.04 -19.89
N LEU A 206 -14.16 -5.34 -20.06
CA LEU A 206 -13.46 -5.26 -21.35
C LEU A 206 -13.51 -6.57 -22.16
N THR A 207 -13.92 -7.68 -21.54
CA THR A 207 -14.01 -9.01 -22.18
C THR A 207 -15.42 -9.36 -22.67
N GLY A 208 -16.40 -8.47 -22.49
CA GLY A 208 -17.79 -8.66 -22.87
C GLY A 208 -18.14 -7.90 -24.15
N ASP A 209 -17.56 -8.31 -25.28
CA ASP A 209 -18.11 -8.12 -26.63
C ASP A 209 -17.41 -9.11 -27.58
N ASN A 210 -18.08 -10.25 -27.81
CA ASN A 210 -18.02 -11.06 -29.02
C ASN A 210 -19.21 -12.01 -29.06
#